data_AF-A0A1B6MB56-F1
#
_entry.id   AF-A0A1B6MB56-F1
#
_cell.length_a   1.000
_cell.length_b   1.000
_cell.length_c   1.000
_cell.angle_alpha   90.00
_cell.angle_beta   90.00
_cell.angle_gamma   90.00
#
_symmetry.space_group_name_H-M   'P 1'
#
loop_
_entity.id
_entity.type
_entity.pdbx_description
1 polymer ?
#
loop_
_entity_poly.entity_id
_entity_poly.type
_entity_poly.pdbx_seq_one_letter_code
_entity_poly.pdbx_strand_id
1 'polypeptide(L)'
;FKPPHEDPAALRLRELLSTHRCELIGLGNGKGCRETEEYLSQLIQCGWFQPLDVQYTIVSEQGASIYSCSGEALQEFPKLDRNLISAVSLARRVQDPLSEMVKVEPKHLGVGMYQHDVPEKQLNASLDEVVSECVSFVGVDINTASISVLRRIAGLNQSRATKILEWRECSGLFTNRQQLRLVKGIGDKTYEQCAGFVRVVPQTAQTGSSDQPGKRQQWPKKQSTSVETDFNPLDQTWIHPESYSIANKFIKKCGVDLKNLGSPHFIANVEKTVRENGLPALSQELSTTEAVVRLIAEGLQRSLDHDLRSELSKPLFRRGVTSLQDLKTGIILTGKVQNVTHFGAFVDIGVGTNGLIPASRLRGANPQLGDRIEVRVFNLEPERKRIGLDLIKIL
;
A
#
# COMPACT_ATOMS: atom_id res chain seq x y z
N PHE A 1 -26.24 -25.89 1.84
CA PHE A 1 -26.28 -24.82 0.81
C PHE A 1 -27.13 -25.29 -0.36
N LYS A 2 -27.88 -24.39 -1.01
CA LYS A 2 -28.59 -24.70 -2.26
C LYS A 2 -27.55 -24.89 -3.37
N PRO A 3 -27.84 -25.68 -4.42
CA PRO A 3 -26.93 -25.75 -5.55
C PRO A 3 -26.78 -24.34 -6.19
N PRO A 4 -25.60 -23.95 -6.70
CA PRO A 4 -25.34 -22.57 -7.12
C PRO A 4 -26.29 -22.02 -8.18
N HIS A 5 -26.88 -22.89 -9.01
CA HIS A 5 -27.84 -22.49 -10.05
C HIS A 5 -29.24 -22.16 -9.50
N GLU A 6 -29.56 -22.55 -8.28
CA GLU A 6 -30.81 -22.22 -7.57
C GLU A 6 -30.61 -21.13 -6.50
N ASP A 7 -29.38 -20.66 -6.33
CA ASP A 7 -29.02 -19.64 -5.36
C ASP A 7 -28.95 -18.25 -6.05
N PRO A 8 -29.90 -17.33 -5.75
CA PRO A 8 -29.92 -16.01 -6.36
C PRO A 8 -28.66 -15.19 -6.02
N ALA A 9 -28.02 -15.42 -4.86
CA ALA A 9 -26.80 -14.72 -4.50
C ALA A 9 -25.62 -15.22 -5.35
N ALA A 10 -25.49 -16.53 -5.57
CA ALA A 10 -24.45 -17.11 -6.40
C ALA A 10 -24.60 -16.68 -7.88
N LEU A 11 -25.84 -16.65 -8.39
CA LEU A 11 -26.14 -16.16 -9.74
C LEU A 11 -25.75 -14.70 -9.90
N ARG A 12 -26.16 -13.83 -8.96
CA ARG A 12 -25.85 -12.40 -9.01
C ARG A 12 -24.36 -12.13 -8.88
N LEU A 13 -23.67 -12.86 -7.99
CA LEU A 13 -22.22 -12.73 -7.82
C LEU A 13 -21.47 -13.11 -9.10
N ARG A 14 -21.85 -14.23 -9.74
CA ARG A 14 -21.25 -14.64 -11.02
C ARG A 14 -21.49 -13.63 -12.12
N GLU A 15 -22.70 -13.08 -12.22
CA GLU A 15 -23.05 -12.05 -13.19
C GLU A 15 -22.16 -10.80 -13.03
N LEU A 16 -22.01 -10.31 -11.80
CA LEU A 16 -21.17 -9.14 -11.49
C LEU A 16 -19.71 -9.38 -11.85
N LEU A 17 -19.14 -10.50 -11.42
CA LEU A 17 -17.74 -10.83 -11.69
C LEU A 17 -17.48 -11.01 -13.20
N SER A 18 -18.40 -11.67 -13.92
CA SER A 18 -18.29 -11.88 -15.36
C SER A 18 -18.42 -10.59 -16.16
N THR A 19 -19.38 -9.74 -15.79
CA THR A 19 -19.63 -8.45 -16.48
C THR A 19 -18.45 -7.51 -16.35
N HIS A 20 -17.84 -7.44 -15.17
CA HIS A 20 -16.74 -6.53 -14.88
C HIS A 20 -15.35 -7.17 -15.00
N ARG A 21 -15.28 -8.47 -15.34
CA ARG A 21 -14.04 -9.26 -15.41
C ARG A 21 -13.23 -9.18 -14.11
N CYS A 22 -13.92 -9.29 -12.98
CA CYS A 22 -13.30 -9.25 -11.67
C CYS A 22 -12.85 -10.66 -11.25
N GLU A 23 -11.58 -10.79 -10.88
CA GLU A 23 -10.98 -12.05 -10.41
C GLU A 23 -10.72 -12.04 -8.90
N LEU A 24 -10.95 -10.92 -8.21
CA LEU A 24 -10.60 -10.76 -6.80
C LEU A 24 -11.78 -10.25 -5.97
N ILE A 25 -12.05 -10.95 -4.86
CA ILE A 25 -13.08 -10.58 -3.88
C ILE A 25 -12.41 -10.16 -2.57
N GLY A 26 -12.65 -8.92 -2.15
CA GLY A 26 -12.29 -8.45 -0.81
C GLY A 26 -13.38 -8.81 0.19
N LEU A 27 -13.10 -9.76 1.08
CA LEU A 27 -14.02 -10.18 2.14
C LEU A 27 -13.65 -9.50 3.46
N GLY A 28 -14.58 -8.76 4.06
CA GLY A 28 -14.37 -8.16 5.37
C GLY A 28 -14.25 -9.20 6.50
N ASN A 29 -13.44 -8.90 7.52
CA ASN A 29 -13.21 -9.75 8.69
C ASN A 29 -14.20 -9.55 9.86
N GLY A 30 -15.39 -9.00 9.58
CA GLY A 30 -16.43 -8.71 10.54
C GLY A 30 -17.39 -9.87 10.80
N LYS A 31 -18.64 -9.53 11.14
CA LYS A 31 -19.70 -10.52 11.44
C LYS A 31 -20.08 -11.30 10.19
N GLY A 32 -20.18 -12.62 10.31
CA GLY A 32 -20.53 -13.48 9.16
C GLY A 32 -19.38 -13.77 8.21
N CYS A 33 -18.15 -13.33 8.54
CA CYS A 33 -16.97 -13.50 7.69
C CYS A 33 -16.71 -14.99 7.40
N ARG A 34 -16.73 -15.85 8.44
CA ARG A 34 -16.41 -17.29 8.28
C ARG A 34 -17.43 -18.00 7.40
N GLU A 35 -18.70 -17.73 7.63
CA GLU A 35 -19.81 -18.31 6.86
C GLU A 35 -19.75 -17.86 5.39
N THR A 36 -19.40 -16.59 5.15
CA THR A 36 -19.20 -16.06 3.80
C THR A 36 -17.95 -16.63 3.14
N GLU A 37 -16.89 -16.85 3.92
CA GLU A 37 -15.65 -17.47 3.44
C GLU A 37 -15.87 -18.91 2.98
N GLU A 38 -16.59 -19.70 3.78
CA GLU A 38 -16.97 -21.08 3.44
C GLU A 38 -17.82 -21.11 2.17
N TYR A 39 -18.79 -20.20 2.08
CA TYR A 39 -19.64 -20.07 0.90
C TYR A 39 -18.84 -19.73 -0.37
N LEU A 40 -17.95 -18.74 -0.31
CA LEU A 40 -17.09 -18.37 -1.44
C LEU A 40 -16.15 -19.50 -1.85
N SER A 41 -15.57 -20.19 -0.88
CA SER A 41 -14.66 -21.32 -1.13
C SER A 41 -15.37 -22.45 -1.86
N GLN A 42 -16.61 -22.80 -1.47
CA GLN A 42 -17.40 -23.82 -2.17
C GLN A 42 -17.71 -23.41 -3.62
N LEU A 43 -18.07 -22.14 -3.87
CA LEU A 43 -18.33 -21.64 -5.22
C LEU A 43 -17.08 -21.68 -6.11
N ILE A 44 -15.92 -21.31 -5.57
CA ILE A 44 -14.64 -21.35 -6.30
C ILE A 44 -14.25 -22.80 -6.60
N GLN A 45 -14.33 -23.69 -5.60
CA GLN A 45 -13.95 -25.11 -5.75
C GLN A 45 -14.84 -25.87 -6.74
N CYS A 46 -16.14 -25.58 -6.78
CA CYS A 46 -17.04 -26.20 -7.77
C CYS A 46 -16.95 -25.56 -9.17
N GLY A 47 -16.02 -24.62 -9.38
CA GLY A 47 -15.77 -24.00 -10.68
C GLY A 47 -16.89 -23.06 -11.12
N TRP A 48 -17.71 -22.54 -10.19
CA TRP A 48 -18.88 -21.73 -10.51
C TRP A 48 -18.56 -20.47 -11.33
N PHE A 49 -17.37 -19.91 -11.12
CA PHE A 49 -16.92 -18.68 -11.75
C PHE A 49 -16.16 -18.88 -13.08
N GLN A 50 -16.00 -20.11 -13.56
CA GLN A 50 -15.32 -20.36 -14.83
C GLN A 50 -15.98 -19.58 -16.00
N PRO A 51 -15.18 -18.96 -16.90
CA PRO A 51 -13.73 -19.14 -17.06
C PRO A 51 -12.84 -18.24 -16.17
N LEU A 52 -13.39 -17.42 -15.28
CA LEU A 52 -12.60 -16.53 -14.41
C LEU A 52 -11.91 -17.32 -13.29
N ASP A 53 -10.63 -17.03 -13.05
CA ASP A 53 -9.87 -17.57 -11.90
C ASP A 53 -10.09 -16.70 -10.66
N VAL A 54 -11.26 -16.85 -10.05
CA VAL A 54 -11.66 -16.04 -8.90
C VAL A 54 -10.92 -16.45 -7.63
N GLN A 55 -10.36 -15.47 -6.95
CA GLN A 55 -9.72 -15.56 -5.63
C GLN A 55 -10.40 -14.61 -4.64
N TYR A 56 -10.20 -14.86 -3.35
CA TYR A 56 -10.63 -13.93 -2.31
C TYR A 56 -9.50 -13.62 -1.32
N THR A 57 -9.58 -12.46 -0.66
CA THR A 57 -8.68 -12.08 0.43
C THR A 57 -9.49 -11.52 1.59
N ILE A 58 -9.04 -11.80 2.81
CA ILE A 58 -9.63 -11.21 4.02
C ILE A 58 -9.06 -9.80 4.22
N VAL A 59 -9.93 -8.84 4.51
CA VAL A 59 -9.63 -7.42 4.66
C VAL A 59 -10.15 -6.95 6.01
N SER A 60 -9.38 -6.09 6.69
CA SER A 60 -9.84 -5.47 7.93
C SER A 60 -11.03 -4.55 7.65
N GLU A 61 -12.13 -4.75 8.39
CA GLU A 61 -13.31 -3.86 8.37
C GLU A 61 -13.19 -2.67 9.32
N GLN A 62 -12.10 -2.60 10.10
CA GLN A 62 -11.93 -1.56 11.12
C GLN A 62 -12.02 -0.17 10.50
N GLY A 63 -12.96 0.63 11.01
CA GLY A 63 -13.21 1.98 10.53
C GLY A 63 -13.99 2.09 9.21
N ALA A 64 -14.34 0.98 8.53
CA ALA A 64 -15.09 1.05 7.26
C ALA A 64 -16.51 1.62 7.47
N SER A 65 -17.18 1.24 8.56
CA SER A 65 -18.47 1.80 8.95
C SER A 65 -18.37 3.29 9.30
N ILE A 66 -17.30 3.70 9.98
CA ILE A 66 -17.03 5.10 10.31
C ILE A 66 -16.83 5.93 9.03
N TYR A 67 -16.03 5.44 8.09
CA TYR A 67 -15.87 6.07 6.77
C TYR A 67 -17.22 6.21 6.06
N SER A 68 -18.03 5.14 6.00
CA SER A 68 -19.31 5.15 5.26
C SER A 68 -20.33 6.19 5.77
N CYS A 69 -20.19 6.62 7.02
CA CYS A 69 -21.05 7.63 7.64
C CYS A 69 -20.41 9.03 7.64
N SER A 70 -19.18 9.17 7.14
CA SER A 70 -18.43 10.42 7.14
C SER A 70 -18.93 11.40 6.08
N GLY A 71 -18.69 12.69 6.30
CA GLY A 71 -18.96 13.73 5.30
C GLY A 71 -18.14 13.54 4.02
N GLU A 72 -16.90 13.03 4.13
CA GLU A 72 -16.03 12.71 2.99
C GLU A 72 -16.68 11.64 2.10
N ALA A 73 -17.20 10.56 2.68
CA ALA A 73 -17.86 9.50 1.93
C ALA A 73 -19.18 9.95 1.28
N LEU A 74 -19.95 10.83 1.94
CA LEU A 74 -21.18 11.40 1.36
C LEU A 74 -20.88 12.33 0.18
N GLN A 75 -19.73 13.01 0.18
CA GLN A 75 -19.27 13.79 -0.97
C GLN A 75 -18.83 12.88 -2.13
N GLU A 76 -18.11 11.79 -1.84
CA GLU A 76 -17.70 10.81 -2.86
C GLU A 76 -18.89 10.05 -3.45
N PHE A 77 -19.87 9.68 -2.62
CA PHE A 77 -21.01 8.83 -2.99
C PHE A 77 -22.36 9.38 -2.52
N PRO A 78 -22.86 10.50 -3.08
CA PRO A 78 -24.06 11.19 -2.57
C PRO A 78 -25.36 10.38 -2.62
N LYS A 79 -25.43 9.38 -3.51
CA LYS A 79 -26.64 8.60 -3.80
C LYS A 79 -26.56 7.14 -3.37
N LEU A 80 -25.43 6.72 -2.78
CA LEU A 80 -25.18 5.31 -2.47
C LEU A 80 -25.53 5.01 -1.00
N ASP A 81 -26.06 3.82 -0.73
CA ASP A 81 -26.32 3.39 0.64
C ASP A 81 -25.03 3.21 1.44
N ARG A 82 -25.07 3.47 2.75
CA ARG A 82 -23.91 3.40 3.64
C ARG A 82 -23.28 2.01 3.67
N ASN A 83 -24.08 0.93 3.59
CA ASN A 83 -23.53 -0.43 3.56
C ASN A 83 -22.75 -0.70 2.27
N LEU A 84 -23.25 -0.20 1.14
CA LEU A 84 -22.56 -0.30 -0.14
C LEU A 84 -21.29 0.55 -0.16
N ILE A 85 -21.30 1.74 0.45
CA ILE A 85 -20.09 2.56 0.63
C ILE A 85 -19.04 1.81 1.46
N SER A 86 -19.46 1.12 2.53
CA SER A 86 -18.56 0.27 3.32
C SER A 86 -17.93 -0.83 2.46
N ALA A 87 -18.73 -1.51 1.62
CA ALA A 87 -18.24 -2.54 0.71
C ALA A 87 -17.24 -1.97 -0.33
N VAL A 88 -17.49 -0.76 -0.84
CA VAL A 88 -16.55 -0.04 -1.72
C VAL A 88 -15.22 0.24 -1.00
N SER A 89 -15.27 0.65 0.28
CA SER A 89 -14.06 0.86 1.08
C SER A 89 -13.26 -0.44 1.24
N LEU A 90 -13.91 -1.56 1.52
CA LEU A 90 -13.22 -2.87 1.61
C LEU A 90 -12.54 -3.25 0.30
N ALA A 91 -13.21 -3.06 -0.84
CA ALA A 91 -12.61 -3.32 -2.15
C ALA A 91 -11.40 -2.42 -2.42
N ARG A 92 -11.49 -1.12 -2.09
CA ARG A 92 -10.38 -0.16 -2.27
C ARG A 92 -9.20 -0.45 -1.36
N ARG A 93 -9.42 -0.95 -0.13
CA ARG A 93 -8.35 -1.38 0.77
C ARG A 93 -7.53 -2.53 0.21
N VAL A 94 -8.11 -3.39 -0.63
CA VAL A 94 -7.35 -4.45 -1.31
C VAL A 94 -6.41 -3.87 -2.37
N GLN A 95 -6.85 -2.81 -3.05
CA GLN A 95 -6.07 -2.16 -4.11
C GLN A 95 -4.95 -1.28 -3.54
N ASP A 96 -5.29 -0.40 -2.60
CA ASP A 96 -4.34 0.47 -1.92
C ASP A 96 -4.79 0.70 -0.46
N PRO A 97 -4.30 -0.11 0.48
CA PRO A 97 -4.64 0.03 1.90
C PRO A 97 -4.35 1.42 2.45
N LEU A 98 -3.22 2.04 2.06
CA LEU A 98 -2.77 3.31 2.61
C LEU A 98 -3.73 4.44 2.23
N SER A 99 -4.02 4.58 0.93
CA SER A 99 -4.87 5.65 0.41
C SER A 99 -6.32 5.56 0.88
N GLU A 100 -6.80 4.36 1.22
CA GLU A 100 -8.15 4.16 1.73
C GLU A 100 -8.23 4.26 3.26
N MET A 101 -7.27 3.69 4.01
CA MET A 101 -7.28 3.73 5.48
C MET A 101 -7.05 5.14 6.03
N VAL A 102 -6.32 6.01 5.31
CA VAL A 102 -6.06 7.39 5.73
C VAL A 102 -7.30 8.29 5.74
N LYS A 103 -8.39 7.87 5.09
CA LYS A 103 -9.69 8.55 5.12
C LYS A 103 -10.39 8.41 6.47
N VAL A 104 -9.99 7.42 7.27
CA VAL A 104 -10.53 7.17 8.60
C VAL A 104 -9.62 7.82 9.65
N GLU A 105 -10.19 8.31 10.75
CA GLU A 105 -9.38 8.76 11.88
C GLU A 105 -8.58 7.58 12.47
N PRO A 106 -7.28 7.73 12.77
CA PRO A 106 -6.42 6.60 13.11
C PRO A 106 -6.89 5.77 14.32
N LYS A 107 -7.55 6.41 15.30
CA LYS A 107 -8.12 5.75 16.48
C LYS A 107 -9.19 4.71 16.16
N HIS A 108 -9.81 4.79 14.98
CA HIS A 108 -10.84 3.85 14.52
C HIS A 108 -10.29 2.69 13.69
N LEU A 109 -8.97 2.63 13.47
CA LEU A 109 -8.31 1.55 12.74
C LEU A 109 -8.04 0.31 13.62
N GLY A 110 -8.52 0.31 14.87
CA GLY A 110 -8.42 -0.83 15.78
C GLY A 110 -7.01 -1.00 16.34
N VAL A 111 -6.53 0.02 17.05
CA VAL A 111 -5.12 0.12 17.48
C VAL A 111 -4.83 -0.59 18.81
N GLY A 112 -5.86 -1.00 19.55
CA GLY A 112 -5.71 -1.80 20.76
C GLY A 112 -7.03 -2.10 21.46
N MET A 113 -7.05 -3.13 22.30
CA MET A 113 -8.26 -3.56 23.05
C MET A 113 -8.72 -2.48 24.04
N TYR A 114 -7.76 -1.85 24.74
CA TYR A 114 -8.01 -0.86 25.79
C TYR A 114 -7.71 0.57 25.32
N GLN A 115 -7.83 0.84 24.02
CA GLN A 115 -7.54 2.16 23.45
C GLN A 115 -8.39 3.28 24.07
N HIS A 116 -9.57 2.94 24.60
CA HIS A 116 -10.49 3.88 25.25
C HIS A 116 -10.07 4.24 26.69
N ASP A 117 -9.18 3.46 27.29
CA ASP A 117 -8.67 3.70 28.66
C ASP A 117 -7.43 4.60 28.65
N VAL A 118 -6.94 4.98 27.47
CA VAL A 118 -5.76 5.83 27.26
C VAL A 118 -6.20 7.28 27.04
N PRO A 119 -5.44 8.29 27.51
CA PRO A 119 -5.74 9.68 27.22
C PRO A 119 -5.84 9.97 25.71
N GLU A 120 -7.03 10.37 25.25
CA GLU A 120 -7.34 10.51 23.81
C GLU A 120 -6.36 11.44 23.07
N LYS A 121 -5.93 12.53 23.71
CA LYS A 121 -5.00 13.49 23.11
C LYS A 121 -3.62 12.87 22.82
N GLN A 122 -3.11 12.05 23.74
CA GLN A 122 -1.81 11.39 23.58
C GLN A 122 -1.91 10.27 22.54
N LEU A 123 -3.00 9.51 22.58
CA LEU A 123 -3.28 8.47 21.59
C LEU A 123 -3.36 9.06 20.18
N ASN A 124 -4.19 10.09 19.97
CA ASN A 124 -4.36 10.70 18.65
C ASN A 124 -3.05 11.28 18.12
N ALA A 125 -2.26 11.95 18.96
CA ALA A 125 -0.96 12.50 18.55
C ALA A 125 0.00 11.39 18.07
N SER A 126 0.11 10.30 18.82
CA SER A 126 0.98 9.17 18.47
C SER A 126 0.51 8.47 17.19
N LEU A 127 -0.80 8.26 17.04
CA LEU A 127 -1.34 7.62 15.83
C LEU A 127 -1.23 8.51 14.59
N ASP A 128 -1.45 9.82 14.74
CA ASP A 128 -1.30 10.78 13.64
C ASP A 128 0.16 10.86 13.17
N GLU A 129 1.12 10.76 14.09
CA GLU A 129 2.56 10.67 13.78
C GLU A 129 2.86 9.42 12.96
N VAL A 130 2.45 8.23 13.42
CA VAL A 130 2.65 6.96 12.70
C VAL A 130 2.04 7.01 11.29
N VAL A 131 0.83 7.56 11.15
CA VAL A 131 0.17 7.68 9.84
C VAL A 131 0.93 8.64 8.92
N SER A 132 1.43 9.75 9.45
CA SER A 132 2.22 10.71 8.68
C SER A 132 3.56 10.12 8.24
N GLU A 133 4.20 9.32 9.11
CA GLU A 133 5.41 8.56 8.78
C GLU A 133 5.14 7.53 7.68
N CYS A 134 4.05 6.75 7.79
CA CYS A 134 3.67 5.77 6.77
C CYS A 134 3.46 6.42 5.39
N VAL A 135 2.74 7.54 5.34
CA VAL A 135 2.49 8.28 4.09
C VAL A 135 3.79 8.86 3.52
N SER A 136 4.63 9.43 4.38
CA SER A 136 5.91 10.03 3.97
C SER A 136 6.90 8.97 3.50
N PHE A 137 6.95 7.80 4.15
CA PHE A 137 7.80 6.68 3.77
C PHE A 137 7.46 6.16 2.38
N VAL A 138 6.16 5.94 2.10
CA VAL A 138 5.71 5.43 0.79
C VAL A 138 5.89 6.48 -0.30
N GLY A 139 5.68 7.75 0.02
CA GLY A 139 5.69 8.86 -0.93
C GLY A 139 4.46 8.84 -1.84
N VAL A 140 4.05 10.00 -2.34
CA VAL A 140 2.77 10.13 -3.06
C VAL A 140 2.90 10.97 -4.31
N ASP A 141 2.24 10.57 -5.39
CA ASP A 141 2.20 11.37 -6.62
C ASP A 141 1.30 12.59 -6.43
N ILE A 142 1.88 13.78 -6.63
CA ILE A 142 1.20 15.06 -6.45
C ILE A 142 0.10 15.32 -7.46
N ASN A 143 -0.01 14.54 -8.54
CA ASN A 143 -1.06 14.76 -9.53
C ASN A 143 -2.31 13.91 -9.26
N THR A 144 -2.13 12.75 -8.63
CA THR A 144 -3.19 11.75 -8.40
C THR A 144 -3.64 11.65 -6.95
N ALA A 145 -2.79 12.04 -5.99
CA ALA A 145 -3.09 11.90 -4.57
C ALA A 145 -4.37 12.67 -4.16
N SER A 146 -5.21 12.02 -3.34
CA SER A 146 -6.41 12.62 -2.75
C SER A 146 -6.09 13.61 -1.64
N ILE A 147 -7.05 14.48 -1.29
CA ILE A 147 -6.92 15.40 -0.14
C ILE A 147 -6.56 14.65 1.14
N SER A 148 -7.20 13.50 1.39
CA SER A 148 -7.02 12.73 2.62
C SER A 148 -5.60 12.16 2.76
N VAL A 149 -4.92 11.90 1.65
CA VAL A 149 -3.50 11.51 1.61
C VAL A 149 -2.60 12.74 1.76
N LEU A 150 -2.84 13.79 0.96
CA LEU A 150 -2.00 15.00 0.96
C LEU A 150 -1.93 15.66 2.34
N ARG A 151 -3.03 15.69 3.09
CA ARG A 151 -3.06 16.33 4.42
C ARG A 151 -2.17 15.63 5.46
N ARG A 152 -1.71 14.40 5.18
CA ARG A 152 -0.83 13.61 6.06
C ARG A 152 0.65 13.70 5.68
N ILE A 153 1.00 14.38 4.59
CA ILE A 153 2.40 14.61 4.24
C ILE A 153 3.00 15.62 5.22
N ALA A 154 4.26 15.40 5.62
CA ALA A 154 5.01 16.35 6.42
C ALA A 154 4.96 17.78 5.83
N GLY A 155 4.64 18.76 6.68
CA GLY A 155 4.50 20.16 6.26
C GLY A 155 3.17 20.49 5.57
N LEU A 156 2.31 19.53 5.22
CA LEU A 156 0.98 19.81 4.67
C LEU A 156 -0.11 19.71 5.74
N ASN A 157 -1.26 20.29 5.44
CA ASN A 157 -2.46 20.23 6.27
C ASN A 157 -3.70 20.31 5.37
N GLN A 158 -4.90 20.23 5.95
CA GLN A 158 -6.16 20.29 5.20
C GLN A 158 -6.23 21.50 4.24
N SER A 159 -5.89 22.71 4.71
CA SER A 159 -5.96 23.93 3.89
C SER A 159 -4.96 23.91 2.73
N ARG A 160 -3.73 23.44 2.96
CA ARG A 160 -2.70 23.34 1.92
C ARG A 160 -3.04 22.26 0.90
N ALA A 161 -3.56 21.11 1.35
CA ALA A 161 -4.02 20.03 0.49
C ALA A 161 -5.15 20.50 -0.45
N THR A 162 -6.16 21.22 0.07
CA THR A 162 -7.22 21.79 -0.78
C THR A 162 -6.66 22.74 -1.84
N LYS A 163 -5.73 23.63 -1.47
CA LYS A 163 -5.11 24.57 -2.42
C LYS A 163 -4.26 23.88 -3.49
N ILE A 164 -3.66 22.73 -3.19
CA ILE A 164 -2.97 21.92 -4.18
C ILE A 164 -3.97 21.40 -5.22
N LEU A 165 -5.13 20.89 -4.80
CA LEU A 165 -6.15 20.43 -5.74
C LEU A 165 -6.75 21.58 -6.56
N GLU A 166 -7.09 22.69 -5.91
CA GLU A 166 -7.56 23.89 -6.61
C GLU A 166 -6.52 24.37 -7.65
N TRP A 167 -5.23 24.28 -7.34
CA TRP A 167 -4.17 24.60 -8.29
C TRP A 167 -4.14 23.61 -9.46
N ARG A 168 -4.32 22.30 -9.22
CA ARG A 168 -4.42 21.28 -10.29
C ARG A 168 -5.56 21.59 -11.26
N GLU A 169 -6.71 21.99 -10.72
CA GLU A 169 -7.91 22.32 -11.51
C GLU A 169 -7.73 23.59 -12.35
N CYS A 170 -7.07 24.62 -11.79
CA CYS A 170 -6.94 25.91 -12.46
C CYS A 170 -5.73 26.00 -13.41
N SER A 171 -4.59 25.46 -12.98
CA SER A 171 -3.29 25.63 -13.66
C SER A 171 -2.87 24.40 -14.47
N GLY A 172 -3.54 23.26 -14.27
CA GLY A 172 -3.16 21.97 -14.83
C GLY A 172 -2.30 21.15 -13.88
N LEU A 173 -1.80 20.01 -14.37
CA LEU A 173 -1.00 19.07 -13.59
C LEU A 173 0.43 19.60 -13.37
N PHE A 174 1.04 19.20 -12.26
CA PHE A 174 2.41 19.56 -11.93
C PHE A 174 3.39 18.82 -12.85
N THR A 175 4.34 19.55 -13.42
CA THR A 175 5.44 19.00 -14.23
C THR A 175 6.71 18.78 -13.42
N ASN A 176 6.87 19.49 -12.30
CA ASN A 176 7.97 19.31 -11.38
C ASN A 176 7.59 19.71 -9.94
N ARG A 177 8.44 19.35 -8.98
CA ARG A 177 8.23 19.68 -7.57
C ARG A 177 8.26 21.18 -7.33
N GLN A 178 9.15 21.93 -8.00
CA GLN A 178 9.36 23.35 -7.73
C GLN A 178 8.07 24.18 -7.89
N GLN A 179 7.16 23.76 -8.78
CA GLN A 179 5.84 24.37 -8.97
C GLN A 179 4.98 24.38 -7.70
N LEU A 180 5.23 23.52 -6.71
CA LEU A 180 4.58 23.58 -5.40
C LEU A 180 4.77 24.94 -4.72
N ARG A 181 5.87 25.65 -4.98
CA ARG A 181 6.11 27.01 -4.44
C ARG A 181 5.11 28.04 -4.96
N LEU A 182 4.48 27.78 -6.12
CA LEU A 182 3.46 28.64 -6.71
C LEU A 182 2.09 28.50 -6.00
N VAL A 183 1.88 27.42 -5.26
CA VAL A 183 0.64 27.19 -4.52
C VAL A 183 0.55 28.15 -3.34
N LYS A 184 -0.62 28.77 -3.16
CA LYS A 184 -0.86 29.71 -2.07
C LYS A 184 -0.70 29.01 -0.71
N GLY A 185 0.11 29.57 0.18
CA GLY A 185 0.35 28.99 1.52
C GLY A 185 1.43 27.91 1.60
N ILE A 186 2.07 27.56 0.47
CA ILE A 186 3.32 26.82 0.42
C ILE A 186 4.45 27.84 0.23
N GLY A 187 5.26 28.05 1.26
CA GLY A 187 6.50 28.85 1.21
C GLY A 187 7.73 27.93 1.26
N ASP A 188 8.93 28.51 1.30
CA ASP A 188 10.18 27.74 1.22
C ASP A 188 10.30 26.68 2.31
N LYS A 189 9.97 27.01 3.56
CA LYS A 189 9.98 26.04 4.68
C LYS A 189 8.99 24.89 4.47
N THR A 190 7.79 25.21 4.01
CA THR A 190 6.77 24.19 3.74
C THR A 190 7.21 23.28 2.60
N TYR A 191 7.79 23.87 1.56
CA TYR A 191 8.31 23.18 0.40
C TYR A 191 9.45 22.23 0.81
N GLU A 192 10.41 22.72 1.60
CA GLU A 192 11.50 21.91 2.16
C GLU A 192 10.98 20.72 2.98
N GLN A 193 9.90 20.90 3.75
CA GLN A 193 9.35 19.80 4.52
C GLN A 193 8.59 18.75 3.68
N CYS A 194 7.92 19.15 2.60
CA CYS A 194 7.07 18.22 1.84
C CYS A 194 7.73 17.65 0.58
N ALA A 195 8.69 18.35 -0.05
CA ALA A 195 9.14 18.04 -1.40
C ALA A 195 9.79 16.66 -1.54
N GLY A 196 10.42 16.13 -0.49
CA GLY A 196 11.04 14.79 -0.51
C GLY A 196 10.02 13.65 -0.56
N PHE A 197 8.80 13.89 -0.08
CA PHE A 197 7.74 12.87 0.04
C PHE A 197 6.74 12.92 -1.11
N VAL A 198 6.84 13.95 -1.94
CA VAL A 198 5.94 14.19 -3.07
C VAL A 198 6.63 13.79 -4.36
N ARG A 199 6.02 12.97 -5.20
CA ARG A 199 6.57 12.55 -6.50
C ARG A 199 5.83 13.22 -7.66
N VAL A 200 6.50 13.34 -8.79
CA VAL A 200 5.90 13.76 -10.06
C VAL A 200 6.23 12.73 -11.12
N VAL A 201 5.20 12.03 -11.59
CA VAL A 201 5.34 10.89 -12.52
C VAL A 201 5.13 11.39 -13.97
N PRO A 202 5.94 10.98 -14.96
CA PRO A 202 5.85 11.47 -16.35
C PRO A 202 4.47 11.26 -16.97
N GLN A 203 3.85 10.10 -16.70
CA GLN A 203 2.52 9.74 -17.20
C GLN A 203 1.45 10.73 -16.74
N THR A 204 1.61 11.28 -15.53
CA THR A 204 0.68 12.28 -14.97
C THR A 204 1.12 13.71 -15.24
N ALA A 205 2.41 13.96 -15.48
CA ALA A 205 2.94 15.28 -15.84
C ALA A 205 2.68 15.67 -17.32
N GLN A 206 2.73 14.71 -18.25
CA GLN A 206 2.67 14.96 -19.70
C GLN A 206 1.25 14.87 -20.29
N THR A 207 0.31 14.23 -19.58
CA THR A 207 -1.10 14.10 -19.99
C THR A 207 -1.87 15.43 -20.00
N GLY A 208 -1.30 16.51 -19.46
CA GLY A 208 -1.87 17.85 -19.54
C GLY A 208 -1.72 18.57 -20.89
N SER A 209 -1.05 17.95 -21.87
CA SER A 209 -0.71 18.59 -23.15
C SER A 209 -1.69 18.34 -24.31
N SER A 210 -2.63 17.39 -24.22
CA SER A 210 -3.42 16.99 -25.41
C SER A 210 -4.93 17.09 -25.36
N ASP A 211 -5.64 17.18 -24.22
CA ASP A 211 -7.12 17.29 -24.29
C ASP A 211 -7.75 17.72 -22.96
N GLN A 212 -8.11 19.00 -22.80
CA GLN A 212 -9.31 19.45 -22.06
C GLN A 212 -9.66 20.92 -22.42
N PRO A 213 -10.74 21.19 -23.18
CA PRO A 213 -11.23 22.55 -23.40
C PRO A 213 -12.13 22.97 -22.23
N GLY A 214 -11.51 23.30 -21.10
CA GLY A 214 -12.16 23.93 -19.94
C GLY A 214 -11.59 25.33 -19.70
N LYS A 215 -12.44 26.32 -19.40
CA LYS A 215 -12.01 27.69 -19.06
C LYS A 215 -11.07 27.65 -17.85
N ARG A 216 -9.75 27.66 -18.06
CA ARG A 216 -8.75 27.77 -17.00
C ARG A 216 -8.97 29.08 -16.25
N GLN A 217 -9.53 29.01 -15.05
CA GLN A 217 -9.61 30.17 -14.16
C GLN A 217 -8.19 30.61 -13.78
N GLN A 218 -7.96 31.92 -13.84
CA GLN A 218 -6.63 32.50 -13.67
C GLN A 218 -6.21 32.41 -12.20
N TRP A 219 -5.25 31.54 -11.88
CA TRP A 219 -4.69 31.44 -10.53
C TRP A 219 -3.97 32.75 -10.15
N PRO A 220 -4.20 33.32 -8.95
CA PRO A 220 -3.57 34.58 -8.56
C PRO A 220 -2.04 34.42 -8.56
N LYS A 221 -1.37 35.18 -9.42
CA LYS A 221 0.09 35.13 -9.57
C LYS A 221 0.76 35.59 -8.27
N LYS A 222 1.57 34.72 -7.66
CA LYS A 222 2.57 35.15 -6.68
C LYS A 222 3.58 36.04 -7.41
N GLN A 223 3.83 37.25 -6.89
CA GLN A 223 4.91 38.09 -7.39
C GLN A 223 6.28 37.45 -7.08
N SER A 224 7.15 37.41 -8.10
CA SER A 224 8.59 37.13 -8.00
C SER A 224 8.98 35.74 -7.48
N THR A 225 8.67 34.67 -8.20
CA THR A 225 9.43 33.42 -8.09
C THR A 225 9.59 32.83 -9.49
N SER A 226 10.79 32.95 -10.06
CA SER A 226 11.17 32.23 -11.27
C SER A 226 11.28 30.75 -10.92
N VAL A 227 10.28 29.96 -11.30
CA VAL A 227 10.23 28.53 -11.08
C VAL A 227 10.48 27.85 -12.42
N GLU A 228 11.40 26.89 -12.47
CA GLU A 228 11.60 26.09 -13.67
C GLU A 228 10.31 25.35 -13.99
N THR A 229 9.93 25.25 -15.27
CA THR A 229 8.71 24.56 -15.71
C THR A 229 8.99 23.20 -16.32
N ASP A 230 10.26 22.91 -16.58
CA ASP A 230 10.68 21.69 -17.26
C ASP A 230 10.57 20.48 -16.32
N PHE A 231 10.29 19.34 -16.93
CA PHE A 231 10.20 18.07 -16.21
C PHE A 231 11.59 17.66 -15.71
N ASN A 232 11.70 17.37 -14.41
CA ASN A 232 12.92 16.86 -13.82
C ASN A 232 12.77 15.36 -13.51
N PRO A 233 13.55 14.46 -14.15
CA PRO A 233 13.49 13.02 -13.87
C PRO A 233 13.67 12.65 -12.40
N LEU A 234 14.46 13.43 -11.64
CA LEU A 234 14.72 13.19 -10.22
C LEU A 234 13.47 13.37 -9.34
N ASP A 235 12.45 14.09 -9.79
CA ASP A 235 11.20 14.29 -9.06
C ASP A 235 10.37 13.01 -8.91
N GLN A 236 10.73 11.95 -9.63
CA GLN A 236 10.17 10.61 -9.46
C GLN A 236 10.77 9.85 -8.28
N THR A 237 11.98 10.25 -7.86
CA THR A 237 12.73 9.58 -6.78
C THR A 237 12.44 10.22 -5.43
N TRP A 238 12.80 9.58 -4.32
CA TRP A 238 12.73 10.20 -2.99
C TRP A 238 13.85 11.20 -2.68
N ILE A 239 14.72 11.50 -3.66
CA ILE A 239 15.85 12.42 -3.45
C ILE A 239 15.29 13.82 -3.23
N HIS A 240 15.68 14.46 -2.14
CA HIS A 240 15.21 15.81 -1.83
C HIS A 240 15.80 16.84 -2.82
N PRO A 241 15.05 17.87 -3.26
CA PRO A 241 15.55 18.91 -4.16
C PRO A 241 16.83 19.62 -3.71
N GLU A 242 17.09 19.69 -2.40
CA GLU A 242 18.36 20.24 -1.86
C GLU A 242 19.59 19.46 -2.34
N SER A 243 19.41 18.16 -2.59
CA SER A 243 20.46 17.21 -2.95
C SER A 243 20.59 17.02 -4.46
N TYR A 244 19.82 17.73 -5.29
CA TYR A 244 19.89 17.58 -6.76
C TYR A 244 21.25 17.95 -7.34
N SER A 245 21.91 18.96 -6.78
CA SER A 245 23.26 19.34 -7.20
C SER A 245 24.27 18.21 -6.98
N ILE A 246 24.13 17.48 -5.87
CA ILE A 246 24.98 16.34 -5.49
C ILE A 246 24.61 15.11 -6.33
N ALA A 247 23.32 14.82 -6.49
CA ALA A 247 22.83 13.72 -7.32
C ALA A 247 23.31 13.83 -8.77
N ASN A 248 23.26 15.03 -9.35
CA ASN A 248 23.76 15.28 -10.70
C ASN A 248 25.28 15.07 -10.82
N LYS A 249 26.07 15.39 -9.80
CA LYS A 249 27.51 15.07 -9.76
C LYS A 249 27.75 13.57 -9.67
N PHE A 250 27.00 12.88 -8.82
CA PHE A 250 27.07 11.42 -8.65
C PHE A 250 26.69 10.67 -9.93
N ILE A 251 25.65 11.12 -10.64
CA ILE A 251 25.22 10.55 -11.92
C ILE A 251 26.31 10.71 -12.99
N LYS A 252 26.93 11.89 -13.08
CA LYS A 252 28.08 12.11 -13.97
C LYS A 252 29.24 11.18 -13.67
N LYS A 253 29.52 10.91 -12.39
CA LYS A 253 30.55 9.96 -11.95
C LYS A 253 30.23 8.52 -12.37
N CYS A 254 28.96 8.13 -12.30
CA CYS A 254 28.50 6.81 -12.75
C CYS A 254 28.52 6.65 -14.28
N GLY A 255 28.75 7.74 -15.04
CA GLY A 255 28.80 7.71 -16.51
C GLY A 255 27.44 7.43 -17.16
N VAL A 256 26.33 7.72 -16.48
CA VAL A 256 24.97 7.45 -16.95
C VAL A 256 24.21 8.74 -17.24
N ASP A 257 23.28 8.69 -18.19
CA ASP A 257 22.40 9.81 -18.53
C ASP A 257 21.12 9.77 -17.68
N LEU A 258 20.70 10.94 -17.19
CA LEU A 258 19.44 11.17 -16.47
C LEU A 258 18.21 10.72 -17.26
N LYS A 259 18.27 10.74 -18.61
CA LYS A 259 17.16 10.28 -19.45
C LYS A 259 16.86 8.79 -19.31
N ASN A 260 17.84 8.00 -18.89
CA ASN A 260 17.72 6.55 -18.74
C ASN A 260 17.44 6.14 -17.28
N LEU A 261 16.97 7.07 -16.44
CA LEU A 261 16.66 6.83 -15.03
C LEU A 261 15.72 5.61 -14.88
N GLY A 262 16.07 4.70 -13.97
CA GLY A 262 15.31 3.48 -13.70
C GLY A 262 15.46 2.35 -14.73
N SER A 263 16.25 2.54 -15.79
CA SER A 263 16.60 1.43 -16.69
C SER A 263 17.52 0.42 -15.99
N PRO A 264 17.45 -0.89 -16.33
CA PRO A 264 18.32 -1.90 -15.72
C PRO A 264 19.81 -1.59 -15.88
N HIS A 265 20.21 -1.00 -17.02
CA HIS A 265 21.59 -0.57 -17.26
C HIS A 265 22.01 0.58 -16.34
N PHE A 266 21.12 1.56 -16.14
CA PHE A 266 21.36 2.67 -15.22
C PHE A 266 21.57 2.17 -13.79
N ILE A 267 20.67 1.30 -13.32
CA ILE A 267 20.72 0.73 -11.96
C ILE A 267 22.02 -0.07 -11.77
N ALA A 268 22.37 -0.96 -12.71
CA ALA A 268 23.58 -1.78 -12.63
C ALA A 268 24.86 -0.94 -12.58
N ASN A 269 24.94 0.16 -13.33
CA ASN A 269 26.11 1.05 -13.31
C ASN A 269 26.22 1.82 -11.98
N VAL A 270 25.09 2.24 -11.41
CA VAL A 270 25.06 2.87 -10.08
C VAL A 270 25.52 1.87 -9.00
N GLU A 271 25.00 0.63 -9.01
CA GLU A 271 25.44 -0.42 -8.10
C GLU A 271 26.93 -0.74 -8.23
N LYS A 272 27.43 -0.82 -9.46
CA LYS A 272 28.85 -1.05 -9.75
C LYS A 272 29.71 0.06 -9.15
N THR A 273 29.34 1.32 -9.38
CA THR A 273 30.09 2.50 -8.90
C THR A 273 30.14 2.54 -7.36
N VAL A 274 29.02 2.21 -6.69
CA VAL A 274 28.96 2.14 -5.22
C VAL A 274 29.84 1.00 -4.68
N ARG A 275 29.86 -0.14 -5.37
CA ARG A 275 30.68 -1.30 -4.98
C ARG A 275 32.18 -1.07 -5.16
N GLU A 276 32.59 -0.40 -6.23
CA GLU A 276 34.00 -0.16 -6.56
C GLU A 276 34.62 0.95 -5.69
N ASN A 277 33.90 2.06 -5.48
CA ASN A 277 34.46 3.21 -4.77
C ASN A 277 34.17 3.17 -3.26
N GLY A 278 33.09 2.52 -2.85
CA GLY A 278 32.61 2.54 -1.46
C GLY A 278 31.98 3.88 -1.05
N LEU A 279 31.06 3.83 -0.07
CA LEU A 279 30.33 5.02 0.39
C LEU A 279 31.23 6.12 1.00
N PRO A 280 32.27 5.81 1.80
CA PRO A 280 33.10 6.85 2.42
C PRO A 280 33.90 7.67 1.40
N ALA A 281 34.49 7.02 0.39
CA ALA A 281 35.27 7.73 -0.64
C ALA A 281 34.37 8.63 -1.49
N LEU A 282 33.19 8.14 -1.86
CA LEU A 282 32.20 8.91 -2.59
C LEU A 282 31.72 10.13 -1.79
N SER A 283 31.54 10.01 -0.48
CA SER A 283 31.15 11.15 0.36
C SER A 283 32.20 12.26 0.40
N GLN A 284 33.48 11.90 0.45
CA GLN A 284 34.58 12.85 0.42
C GLN A 284 34.69 13.54 -0.94
N GLU A 285 34.59 12.77 -2.03
CA GLU A 285 34.67 13.30 -3.40
C GLU A 285 33.49 14.26 -3.70
N LEU A 286 32.28 13.91 -3.26
CA LEU A 286 31.09 14.72 -3.47
C LEU A 286 30.92 15.86 -2.46
N SER A 287 31.82 15.97 -1.47
CA SER A 287 31.76 16.95 -0.38
C SER A 287 30.44 16.89 0.40
N THR A 288 30.02 15.68 0.78
CA THR A 288 28.76 15.43 1.49
C THR A 288 28.93 14.34 2.57
N THR A 289 27.84 13.95 3.24
CA THR A 289 27.85 12.90 4.26
C THR A 289 27.55 11.53 3.66
N GLU A 290 28.03 10.46 4.32
CA GLU A 290 27.75 9.08 3.91
C GLU A 290 26.24 8.80 3.79
N ALA A 291 25.44 9.34 4.72
CA ALA A 291 24.00 9.20 4.73
C ALA A 291 23.33 9.78 3.47
N VAL A 292 23.78 10.95 2.99
CA VAL A 292 23.24 11.58 1.78
C VAL A 292 23.62 10.79 0.54
N VAL A 293 24.88 10.32 0.45
CA VAL A 293 25.31 9.46 -0.68
C VAL A 293 24.50 8.17 -0.70
N ARG A 294 24.29 7.54 0.45
CA ARG A 294 23.48 6.32 0.58
C ARG A 294 22.04 6.56 0.11
N LEU A 295 21.40 7.64 0.57
CA LEU A 295 20.03 7.99 0.16
C LEU A 295 19.92 8.22 -1.35
N ILE A 296 20.89 8.93 -1.93
CA ILE A 296 20.95 9.16 -3.39
C ILE A 296 21.16 7.83 -4.12
N ALA A 297 22.10 7.00 -3.68
CA ALA A 297 22.38 5.71 -4.29
C ALA A 297 21.15 4.80 -4.26
N GLU A 298 20.52 4.62 -3.10
CA GLU A 298 19.30 3.81 -2.96
C GLU A 298 18.14 4.38 -3.79
N GLY A 299 18.04 5.71 -3.93
CA GLY A 299 17.03 6.34 -4.77
C GLY A 299 17.24 6.14 -6.27
N LEU A 300 18.49 6.00 -6.70
CA LEU A 300 18.87 5.79 -8.10
C LEU A 300 18.93 4.30 -8.50
N GLN A 301 19.08 3.40 -7.52
CA GLN A 301 19.13 1.95 -7.73
C GLN A 301 17.76 1.29 -7.91
N ARG A 302 16.67 2.05 -7.80
CA ARG A 302 15.31 1.52 -7.90
C ARG A 302 14.67 1.83 -9.24
N SER A 303 13.77 0.94 -9.66
CA SER A 303 12.89 1.22 -10.79
C SER A 303 11.91 2.34 -10.43
N LEU A 304 11.48 3.10 -11.45
CA LEU A 304 10.63 4.30 -11.27
C LEU A 304 9.29 3.99 -10.59
N ASP A 305 8.71 2.83 -10.87
CA ASP A 305 7.43 2.39 -10.30
C ASP A 305 7.60 1.48 -9.06
N HIS A 306 8.78 1.47 -8.44
CA HIS A 306 9.04 0.62 -7.28
C HIS A 306 8.32 1.13 -6.03
N ASP A 307 7.23 0.47 -5.67
CA ASP A 307 6.57 0.68 -4.38
C ASP A 307 7.36 -0.05 -3.28
N LEU A 308 7.82 0.70 -2.28
CA LEU A 308 8.48 0.18 -1.08
C LEU A 308 7.64 -0.87 -0.35
N ARG A 309 6.31 -0.77 -0.44
CA ARG A 309 5.40 -1.73 0.19
C ARG A 309 5.41 -3.09 -0.50
N SER A 310 5.92 -3.19 -1.73
CA SER A 310 6.02 -4.47 -2.44
C SER A 310 7.02 -5.43 -1.78
N GLU A 311 7.97 -4.90 -1.02
CA GLU A 311 8.92 -5.63 -0.18
C GLU A 311 8.30 -6.11 1.13
N LEU A 312 7.14 -5.56 1.52
CA LEU A 312 6.38 -5.99 2.69
C LEU A 312 5.52 -7.21 2.37
N SER A 313 4.98 -7.84 3.42
CA SER A 313 4.14 -9.02 3.29
C SER A 313 2.93 -8.77 2.38
N LYS A 314 2.82 -9.52 1.28
CA LYS A 314 1.70 -9.42 0.34
C LYS A 314 0.38 -9.92 0.95
N PRO A 315 -0.78 -9.40 0.52
CA PRO A 315 -2.08 -9.96 0.90
C PRO A 315 -2.17 -11.43 0.46
N LEU A 316 -2.80 -12.24 1.30
CA LEU A 316 -2.95 -13.65 1.02
C LEU A 316 -4.21 -13.88 0.19
N PHE A 317 -4.02 -14.25 -1.07
CA PHE A 317 -5.11 -14.66 -1.94
C PHE A 317 -5.42 -16.15 -1.73
N ARG A 318 -6.69 -16.45 -1.48
CA ARG A 318 -7.20 -17.78 -1.20
C ARG A 318 -8.11 -18.24 -2.34
N ARG A 319 -8.00 -19.53 -2.68
CA ARG A 319 -8.90 -20.27 -3.59
C ARG A 319 -9.73 -21.35 -2.86
N GLY A 320 -9.34 -21.68 -1.62
CA GLY A 320 -9.81 -22.75 -0.70
C GLY A 320 -8.70 -23.01 0.33
N VAL A 321 -8.87 -23.52 1.56
CA VAL A 321 -9.85 -24.39 2.22
C VAL A 321 -10.27 -23.77 3.57
N THR A 322 -11.57 -23.80 3.91
CA THR A 322 -12.16 -23.14 5.09
C THR A 322 -12.59 -24.08 6.21
N SER A 323 -12.59 -25.40 5.97
CA SER A 323 -13.11 -26.37 6.94
C SER A 323 -12.16 -27.55 7.14
N LEU A 324 -12.08 -28.06 8.37
CA LEU A 324 -11.19 -29.17 8.74
C LEU A 324 -11.45 -30.46 7.94
N GLN A 325 -12.66 -30.62 7.41
CA GLN A 325 -13.11 -31.78 6.63
C GLN A 325 -12.59 -31.78 5.18
N ASP A 326 -12.26 -30.61 4.65
CA ASP A 326 -11.78 -30.42 3.28
C ASP A 326 -10.24 -30.47 3.20
N LEU A 327 -9.57 -30.54 4.35
CA LEU A 327 -8.12 -30.66 4.43
C LEU A 327 -7.70 -32.06 3.97
N LYS A 328 -6.74 -32.10 3.06
CA LYS A 328 -6.03 -33.31 2.67
C LYS A 328 -4.57 -33.19 3.06
N THR A 329 -3.96 -34.33 3.38
CA THR A 329 -2.52 -34.41 3.59
C THR A 329 -1.80 -34.03 2.28
N GLY A 330 -0.75 -33.22 2.39
CA GLY A 330 0.05 -32.71 1.28
C GLY A 330 -0.33 -31.31 0.78
N ILE A 331 -1.48 -30.74 1.18
CA ILE A 331 -1.88 -29.39 0.77
C ILE A 331 -0.92 -28.35 1.39
N ILE A 332 -0.52 -27.39 0.57
CA ILE A 332 0.23 -26.22 1.01
C ILE A 332 -0.76 -25.11 1.32
N LEU A 333 -0.67 -24.59 2.53
CA LEU A 333 -1.48 -23.51 3.05
C LEU A 333 -0.56 -22.45 3.62
N THR A 334 -1.11 -21.27 3.82
CA THR A 334 -0.43 -20.18 4.48
C THR A 334 -1.19 -19.83 5.75
N GLY A 335 -0.48 -19.64 6.84
CA GLY A 335 -1.08 -19.32 8.12
C GLY A 335 -0.32 -18.26 8.87
N LYS A 336 -0.95 -17.73 9.92
CA LYS A 336 -0.35 -16.76 10.82
C LYS A 336 0.01 -17.44 12.14
N VAL A 337 1.23 -17.23 12.61
CA VAL A 337 1.68 -17.76 13.91
C VAL A 337 0.91 -17.03 15.02
N GLN A 338 0.10 -17.78 15.76
CA GLN A 338 -0.65 -17.25 16.91
C GLN A 338 0.09 -17.42 18.22
N ASN A 339 0.93 -18.45 18.34
CA ASN A 339 1.67 -18.70 19.57
C ASN A 339 2.93 -19.51 19.26
N VAL A 340 3.99 -19.27 20.02
CA VAL A 340 5.28 -19.95 19.88
C VAL A 340 5.61 -20.56 21.23
N THR A 341 5.87 -21.87 21.24
CA THR A 341 6.22 -22.65 22.43
C THR A 341 7.52 -23.40 22.20
N HIS A 342 8.11 -23.94 23.27
CA HIS A 342 9.37 -24.69 23.24
C HIS A 342 9.28 -26.00 22.44
N PHE A 343 8.08 -26.56 22.27
CA PHE A 343 7.86 -27.79 21.50
C PHE A 343 7.31 -27.56 20.09
N GLY A 344 7.06 -26.30 19.70
CA GLY A 344 6.54 -25.97 18.37
C GLY A 344 5.81 -24.64 18.28
N ALA A 345 5.32 -24.32 17.09
CA ALA A 345 4.55 -23.11 16.80
C ALA A 345 3.10 -23.45 16.44
N PHE A 346 2.15 -22.70 17.00
CA PHE A 346 0.74 -22.78 16.66
C PHE A 346 0.37 -21.76 15.61
N VAL A 347 -0.27 -22.23 14.56
CA VAL A 347 -0.48 -21.48 13.33
C VAL A 347 -1.94 -21.55 12.97
N ASP A 348 -2.55 -20.39 12.81
CA ASP A 348 -3.89 -20.27 12.29
C ASP A 348 -3.85 -20.32 10.78
N ILE A 349 -4.36 -21.44 10.23
CA ILE A 349 -4.49 -21.69 8.79
C ILE A 349 -5.93 -21.42 8.29
N GLY A 350 -6.80 -20.84 9.14
CA GLY A 350 -8.15 -20.42 8.73
C GLY A 350 -9.23 -21.51 8.76
N VAL A 351 -8.96 -22.66 9.38
CA VAL A 351 -9.89 -23.82 9.44
C VAL A 351 -10.59 -23.97 10.80
N GLY A 352 -10.63 -22.89 11.58
CA GLY A 352 -11.27 -22.83 12.90
C GLY A 352 -10.51 -23.52 14.04
N THR A 353 -9.48 -24.31 13.75
CA THR A 353 -8.55 -24.89 14.73
C THR A 353 -7.11 -24.62 14.34
N ASN A 354 -6.27 -24.26 15.31
CA ASN A 354 -4.85 -24.00 15.07
C ASN A 354 -4.12 -25.30 14.73
N GLY A 355 -3.27 -25.25 13.70
CA GLY A 355 -2.34 -26.32 13.40
C GLY A 355 -1.05 -26.16 14.22
N LEU A 356 -0.46 -27.29 14.60
CA LEU A 356 0.82 -27.32 15.31
C LEU A 356 1.94 -27.67 14.34
N ILE A 357 2.99 -26.86 14.32
CA ILE A 357 4.29 -27.21 13.74
C ILE A 357 5.20 -27.71 14.87
N PRO A 358 5.52 -29.02 14.93
CA PRO A 358 6.47 -29.53 15.91
C PRO A 358 7.86 -28.91 15.73
N ALA A 359 8.63 -28.78 16.82
CA ALA A 359 9.99 -28.23 16.77
C ALA A 359 10.92 -28.95 15.76
N SER A 360 10.76 -30.27 15.59
CA SER A 360 11.50 -31.06 14.59
C SER A 360 11.23 -30.65 13.13
N ARG A 361 10.06 -30.04 12.87
CA ARG A 361 9.60 -29.61 11.55
C ARG A 361 9.84 -28.12 11.29
N LEU A 362 10.30 -27.36 12.29
CA LEU A 362 10.72 -25.97 12.11
C LEU A 362 12.09 -25.86 11.42
N ARG A 363 12.88 -26.95 11.34
CA ARG A 363 14.20 -27.02 10.66
C ARG A 363 15.16 -25.88 11.07
N GLY A 364 15.12 -25.48 12.34
CA GLY A 364 15.96 -24.40 12.87
C GLY A 364 15.43 -22.98 12.65
N ALA A 365 14.25 -22.82 12.04
CA ALA A 365 13.58 -21.53 11.93
C ALA A 365 12.88 -21.15 13.25
N ASN A 366 12.99 -19.87 13.64
CA ASN A 366 12.35 -19.31 14.84
C ASN A 366 11.21 -18.35 14.45
N PRO A 367 10.01 -18.89 14.12
CA PRO A 367 8.86 -18.03 13.84
C PRO A 367 8.50 -17.21 15.07
N GLN A 368 8.19 -15.93 14.87
CA GLN A 368 7.71 -15.00 15.89
C GLN A 368 6.19 -14.94 15.91
N LEU A 369 5.65 -14.45 17.03
CA LEU A 369 4.24 -14.15 17.19
C LEU A 369 3.78 -13.17 16.10
N GLY A 370 2.85 -13.62 15.26
CA GLY A 370 2.31 -12.82 14.16
C GLY A 370 2.95 -13.05 12.80
N ASP A 371 4.05 -13.82 12.72
CA ASP A 371 4.69 -14.16 11.45
C ASP A 371 3.74 -14.91 10.52
N ARG A 372 3.84 -14.60 9.23
CA ARG A 372 3.15 -15.34 8.18
C ARG A 372 4.07 -16.43 7.69
N ILE A 373 3.52 -17.63 7.57
CA ILE A 373 4.31 -18.79 7.18
C ILE A 373 3.56 -19.62 6.16
N GLU A 374 4.31 -20.23 5.26
CA GLU A 374 3.81 -21.24 4.35
C GLU A 374 4.07 -22.62 4.96
N VAL A 375 3.00 -23.39 5.08
CA VAL A 375 2.95 -24.66 5.80
C VAL A 375 2.34 -25.74 4.93
N ARG A 376 2.86 -26.97 5.04
CA ARG A 376 2.26 -28.14 4.42
C ARG A 376 1.54 -28.96 5.48
N VAL A 377 0.31 -29.36 5.19
CA VAL A 377 -0.41 -30.29 6.07
C VAL A 377 0.21 -31.68 5.91
N PHE A 378 0.82 -32.22 6.96
CA PHE A 378 1.41 -33.56 6.91
C PHE A 378 0.55 -34.60 7.63
N ASN A 379 -0.24 -34.20 8.63
CA ASN A 379 -1.10 -35.10 9.38
C ASN A 379 -2.43 -34.41 9.75
N LEU A 380 -3.51 -35.18 9.73
CA LEU A 380 -4.86 -34.72 10.06
C LEU A 380 -5.54 -35.76 10.96
N GLU A 381 -5.93 -35.33 12.16
CA GLU A 381 -6.74 -36.14 13.09
C GLU A 381 -8.11 -35.46 13.27
N PRO A 382 -9.09 -35.75 12.39
CA PRO A 382 -10.39 -35.08 12.41
C PRO A 382 -11.20 -35.37 13.68
N GLU A 383 -11.12 -36.59 14.21
CA GLU A 383 -11.71 -37.02 15.48
C GLU A 383 -11.28 -36.14 16.67
N ARG A 384 -10.03 -35.66 16.65
CA ARG A 384 -9.42 -34.89 17.75
C ARG A 384 -9.26 -33.41 17.43
N LYS A 385 -9.71 -32.97 16.25
CA LYS A 385 -9.50 -31.60 15.71
C LYS A 385 -8.02 -31.19 15.74
N ARG A 386 -7.09 -32.11 15.48
CA ARG A 386 -5.64 -31.81 15.45
C ARG A 386 -5.11 -31.79 14.03
N ILE A 387 -4.28 -30.79 13.74
CA ILE A 387 -3.67 -30.60 12.42
C ILE A 387 -2.16 -30.49 12.61
N GLY A 388 -1.43 -31.42 12.00
CA GLY A 388 0.03 -31.41 11.93
C GLY A 388 0.51 -30.66 10.71
N LEU A 389 1.32 -29.63 10.95
CA LEU A 389 1.88 -28.75 9.92
C LEU A 389 3.40 -28.91 9.81
N ASP A 390 3.93 -28.83 8.59
CA ASP A 390 5.35 -28.80 8.27
C ASP A 390 5.71 -27.42 7.72
N LEU A 391 6.77 -26.78 8.23
CA LEU A 391 7.17 -25.45 7.79
C LEU A 391 7.86 -25.55 6.42
N ILE A 392 7.37 -24.81 5.42
CA ILE A 392 8.05 -24.66 4.13
C ILE A 392 8.94 -23.42 4.17
N LYS A 393 8.37 -22.26 4.48
CA LYS A 393 9.09 -20.99 4.60
C LYS A 393 8.35 -19.99 5.49
N ILE A 394 9.09 -19.05 6.05
CA ILE A 394 8.56 -17.83 6.65
C ILE A 394 8.43 -16.79 5.53
N LEU A 395 7.29 -16.10 5.46
CA LEU A 395 6.93 -15.16 4.38
C LEU A 395 7.25 -13.72 4.73
#